data_AF-A0A3S1K9M7-F1
#
_entry.id   AF-A0A3S1K9M7-F1
#
_cell.length_a   1.000
_cell.length_b   1.000
_cell.length_c   1.000
_cell.angle_alpha   90.00
_cell.angle_beta   90.00
_cell.angle_gamma   90.00
#
_symmetry.space_group_name_H-M   'P 1'
#
loop_
_entity.id
_entity.type
_entity.pdbx_description
1 polymer ?
#
loop_
_entity_poly.entity_id
_entity_poly.type
_entity_poly.pdbx_seq_one_letter_code
_entity_poly.pdbx_strand_id
1 'polypeptide(L)'
;MPSRRSILEKAKAADLRPQGVDGKRLQKVLERAKKFFRRPSRHADESVERHVSLMAQSVERRDWQAARDHALALGLLGEQLGDPGLVKKAGRGLRRLGGGNRAWQLIASSKQVPGRPEWDGSDLAGRRLAVERREGDLAIFFQFASLLGPVVAAAERCTVLVEPRLAPLYRRTYPALDIRLEGEGEVAATDADVFACFETLAKHFWPDEPTARAPFIPLEPDRRLVAELRSTYLNRGSGPLIGFAWGSLNKSKDLPALDDWRALLGNLPGRFISM
;
A
#
# COMPACT_ATOMS: atom_id res chain seq x y z
N MET A 1 -30.70 -48.89 -6.15
CA MET A 1 -30.85 -47.58 -5.47
C MET A 1 -29.59 -46.76 -5.69
N PRO A 2 -29.66 -45.52 -6.22
CA PRO A 2 -28.47 -44.72 -6.44
C PRO A 2 -27.95 -44.18 -5.10
N SER A 3 -26.69 -44.47 -4.81
CA SER A 3 -25.94 -44.00 -3.64
C SER A 3 -26.02 -42.48 -3.51
N ARG A 4 -26.78 -42.00 -2.52
CA ARG A 4 -26.81 -40.59 -2.13
C ARG A 4 -25.47 -40.25 -1.44
N ARG A 5 -24.43 -39.99 -2.24
CA ARG A 5 -23.24 -39.30 -1.73
C ARG A 5 -23.68 -37.99 -1.09
N SER A 6 -23.20 -37.76 0.12
CA SER A 6 -23.45 -36.56 0.92
C SER A 6 -23.09 -35.32 0.10
N ILE A 7 -23.82 -34.22 0.28
CA ILE A 7 -23.54 -32.92 -0.36
C ILE A 7 -22.07 -32.51 -0.11
N LEU A 8 -21.52 -32.86 1.05
CA LEU A 8 -20.11 -32.66 1.41
C LEU A 8 -19.12 -33.47 0.54
N GLU A 9 -19.47 -34.68 0.13
CA GLU A 9 -18.62 -35.48 -0.77
C GLU A 9 -18.67 -34.97 -2.21
N LYS A 10 -19.84 -34.51 -2.66
CA LYS A 10 -19.98 -33.86 -3.97
C LYS A 10 -19.22 -32.53 -4.02
N ALA A 11 -19.23 -31.77 -2.93
CA ALA A 11 -18.47 -30.52 -2.80
C ALA A 11 -16.96 -30.73 -2.67
N LYS A 12 -16.49 -31.87 -2.14
CA LYS A 12 -15.07 -32.26 -2.16
C LYS A 12 -14.59 -32.74 -3.53
N ALA A 13 -15.47 -33.38 -4.30
CA ALA A 13 -15.17 -33.89 -5.65
C ALA A 13 -15.18 -32.79 -6.73
N ALA A 14 -16.04 -31.78 -6.58
CA ALA A 14 -15.95 -30.55 -7.35
C ALA A 14 -14.80 -29.71 -6.79
N ASP A 15 -13.77 -29.41 -7.60
CA ASP A 15 -12.67 -28.55 -7.17
C ASP A 15 -13.15 -27.09 -7.09
N LEU A 16 -13.89 -26.79 -6.01
CA LEU A 16 -14.46 -25.48 -5.71
C LEU A 16 -13.46 -24.53 -5.06
N ARG A 17 -12.17 -24.92 -4.94
CA ARG A 17 -11.11 -23.95 -4.66
C ARG A 17 -11.14 -22.90 -5.77
N PRO A 18 -10.91 -21.61 -5.49
CA PRO A 18 -10.97 -20.55 -6.51
C PRO A 18 -10.13 -20.87 -7.77
N GLN A 19 -9.03 -21.59 -7.56
CA GLN A 19 -8.07 -22.05 -8.57
C GLN A 19 -8.53 -23.28 -9.39
N GLY A 20 -9.51 -24.07 -8.92
CA GLY A 20 -10.10 -25.18 -9.67
C GLY A 20 -11.06 -24.72 -10.77
N VAL A 21 -11.27 -25.54 -11.82
CA VAL A 21 -12.10 -25.18 -12.99
C VAL A 21 -13.52 -24.74 -12.57
N ASP A 22 -14.11 -25.47 -11.63
CA ASP A 22 -15.45 -25.17 -11.11
C ASP A 22 -15.46 -23.95 -10.18
N GLY A 23 -14.40 -23.75 -9.38
CA GLY A 23 -14.21 -22.53 -8.59
C GLY A 23 -14.08 -21.27 -9.45
N LYS A 24 -13.31 -21.31 -10.55
CA LYS A 24 -13.20 -20.20 -11.51
C LYS A 24 -14.54 -19.88 -12.17
N ARG A 25 -15.34 -20.91 -12.49
CA ARG A 25 -16.67 -20.75 -13.07
C ARG A 25 -17.65 -20.12 -12.08
N LEU A 26 -17.63 -20.57 -10.81
CA LEU A 26 -18.43 -20.00 -9.73
C LEU A 26 -18.04 -18.54 -9.43
N GLN A 27 -16.75 -18.22 -9.47
CA GLN A 27 -16.26 -16.85 -9.27
C GLN A 27 -16.75 -15.91 -10.39
N LYS A 28 -16.75 -16.36 -11.66
CA LYS A 28 -17.36 -15.59 -12.76
C LYS A 28 -18.86 -15.32 -12.55
N VAL A 29 -19.59 -16.30 -12.02
CA VAL A 29 -21.02 -16.14 -11.71
C VAL A 29 -21.23 -15.15 -10.56
N LEU A 30 -20.43 -15.26 -9.49
CA LEU A 30 -20.45 -14.32 -8.37
C LEU A 30 -20.09 -12.89 -8.77
N GLU A 31 -19.08 -12.70 -9.64
CA GLU A 31 -18.72 -11.37 -10.16
C GLU A 31 -19.81 -10.79 -11.06
N ARG A 32 -20.50 -11.63 -11.86
CA ARG A 32 -21.70 -11.20 -12.60
C ARG A 32 -22.83 -10.80 -11.65
N ALA A 33 -23.09 -11.58 -10.60
CA ALA A 33 -24.11 -11.26 -9.60
C ALA A 33 -23.78 -9.96 -8.84
N LYS A 34 -22.51 -9.74 -8.48
CA LYS A 34 -22.05 -8.47 -7.87
C LYS A 34 -22.32 -7.25 -8.74
N LYS A 35 -22.35 -7.39 -10.07
CA LYS A 35 -22.74 -6.28 -10.96
C LYS A 35 -24.21 -5.88 -10.79
N PHE A 36 -25.10 -6.83 -10.50
CA PHE A 36 -26.53 -6.56 -10.24
C PHE A 36 -26.78 -5.95 -8.85
N PHE A 37 -25.92 -6.23 -7.87
CA PHE A 37 -26.00 -5.65 -6.52
C PHE A 37 -25.05 -4.46 -6.30
N ARG A 38 -24.37 -3.99 -7.35
CA ARG A 38 -23.62 -2.73 -7.26
C ARG A 38 -24.62 -1.62 -7.02
N ARG A 39 -24.60 -1.05 -5.81
CA ARG A 39 -25.19 0.28 -5.58
C ARG A 39 -24.67 1.20 -6.68
N PRO A 40 -25.54 2.03 -7.30
CA PRO A 40 -25.09 3.05 -8.22
C PRO A 40 -23.91 3.79 -7.60
N SER A 41 -22.87 4.02 -8.40
CA SER A 41 -21.84 5.00 -8.08
C SER A 41 -22.56 6.25 -7.55
N ARG A 42 -22.08 6.85 -6.46
CA ARG A 42 -22.63 8.12 -5.95
C ARG A 42 -22.49 9.27 -6.97
N HIS A 43 -21.87 8.99 -8.12
CA HIS A 43 -21.52 9.89 -9.21
C HIS A 43 -22.22 9.40 -10.46
N ALA A 44 -23.35 10.04 -10.79
CA ALA A 44 -24.03 9.93 -12.09
C ALA A 44 -23.38 10.84 -13.15
N ASP A 45 -22.11 11.21 -12.95
CA ASP A 45 -21.36 12.02 -13.90
C ASP A 45 -20.84 11.13 -15.03
N GLU A 46 -21.35 11.35 -16.24
CA GLU A 46 -21.00 10.58 -17.44
C GLU A 46 -19.50 10.60 -17.73
N SER A 47 -18.79 11.68 -17.38
CA SER A 47 -17.35 11.80 -17.59
C SER A 47 -16.57 10.90 -16.64
N VAL A 48 -17.01 10.80 -15.38
CA VAL A 48 -16.42 9.86 -14.41
C VAL A 48 -16.60 8.42 -14.89
N GLU A 49 -17.80 8.03 -15.30
CA GLU A 49 -18.06 6.68 -15.81
C GLU A 49 -17.24 6.36 -17.05
N ARG A 50 -17.15 7.31 -17.99
CA ARG A 50 -16.34 7.20 -19.20
C ARG A 50 -14.88 6.97 -18.86
N HIS A 51 -14.27 7.79 -18.02
CA HIS A 51 -12.85 7.65 -17.69
C HIS A 51 -12.55 6.38 -16.87
N VAL A 52 -13.47 5.94 -16.00
CA VAL A 52 -13.34 4.64 -15.32
C VAL A 52 -13.32 3.48 -16.32
N SER A 53 -14.24 3.51 -17.30
CA SER A 53 -14.32 2.48 -18.34
C SER A 53 -13.08 2.47 -19.23
N LEU A 54 -12.66 3.66 -19.71
CA LEU A 54 -11.49 3.78 -20.57
C LEU A 54 -10.20 3.36 -19.84
N MET A 55 -10.02 3.76 -18.58
CA MET A 55 -8.86 3.32 -17.78
C MET A 55 -8.80 1.79 -17.67
N ALA A 56 -9.93 1.12 -17.44
CA ALA A 56 -9.98 -0.34 -17.37
C ALA A 56 -9.61 -0.99 -18.71
N GLN A 57 -10.14 -0.48 -19.83
CA GLN A 57 -9.80 -0.96 -21.17
C GLN A 57 -8.31 -0.75 -21.50
N SER A 58 -7.73 0.39 -21.11
CA SER A 58 -6.29 0.65 -21.27
C SER A 58 -5.44 -0.35 -20.48
N VAL A 59 -5.83 -0.68 -19.24
CA VAL A 59 -5.16 -1.73 -18.44
C VAL A 59 -5.26 -3.10 -19.11
N GLU A 60 -6.42 -3.48 -19.63
CA GLU A 60 -6.61 -4.75 -20.35
C GLU A 60 -5.72 -4.83 -21.60
N ARG A 61 -5.56 -3.71 -22.31
CA ARG A 61 -4.68 -3.57 -23.48
C ARG A 61 -3.20 -3.36 -23.13
N ARG A 62 -2.87 -3.25 -21.84
CA ARG A 62 -1.53 -2.90 -21.33
C ARG A 62 -1.01 -1.55 -21.82
N ASP A 63 -1.92 -0.65 -22.17
CA ASP A 63 -1.61 0.75 -22.48
C ASP A 63 -1.51 1.54 -21.16
N TRP A 64 -0.33 1.47 -20.54
CA TRP A 64 -0.08 2.08 -19.24
C TRP A 64 -0.12 3.59 -19.27
N GLN A 65 0.24 4.20 -20.41
CA GLN A 65 0.20 5.64 -20.57
C GLN A 65 -1.25 6.13 -20.61
N ALA A 66 -2.11 5.54 -21.45
CA ALA A 66 -3.52 5.91 -21.48
C ALA A 66 -4.22 5.62 -20.14
N ALA A 67 -3.88 4.50 -19.48
CA ALA A 67 -4.41 4.21 -18.14
C ALA A 67 -4.02 5.30 -17.13
N ARG A 68 -2.77 5.78 -17.19
CA ARG A 68 -2.27 6.87 -16.33
C ARG A 68 -3.00 8.18 -16.62
N ASP A 69 -3.18 8.53 -17.87
CA ASP A 69 -3.83 9.77 -18.28
C ASP A 69 -5.31 9.79 -17.87
N HIS A 70 -6.01 8.65 -17.97
CA HIS A 70 -7.36 8.51 -17.44
C HIS A 70 -7.42 8.54 -15.91
N ALA A 71 -6.43 7.96 -15.21
CA ALA A 71 -6.34 8.10 -13.76
C ALA A 71 -6.11 9.56 -13.34
N LEU A 72 -5.34 10.34 -14.10
CA LEU A 72 -5.18 11.77 -13.88
C LEU A 72 -6.49 12.53 -14.09
N ALA A 73 -7.19 12.26 -15.20
CA ALA A 73 -8.49 12.87 -15.49
C ALA A 73 -9.52 12.61 -14.38
N LEU A 74 -9.57 11.38 -13.86
CA LEU A 74 -10.42 11.03 -12.72
C LEU A 74 -10.05 11.81 -11.45
N GLY A 75 -8.76 12.05 -11.22
CA GLY A 75 -8.30 12.85 -10.08
C GLY A 75 -8.78 14.30 -10.17
N LEU A 76 -8.65 14.91 -11.35
CA LEU A 76 -9.11 16.27 -11.63
C LEU A 76 -10.64 16.40 -11.49
N LEU A 77 -11.40 15.44 -12.04
CA LEU A 77 -12.86 15.39 -11.86
C LEU A 77 -13.23 15.23 -10.39
N GLY A 78 -12.51 14.39 -9.64
CA GLY A 78 -12.72 14.22 -8.21
C GLY A 78 -12.53 15.52 -7.43
N GLU A 79 -11.49 16.30 -7.73
CA GLU A 79 -11.27 17.61 -7.11
C GLU A 79 -12.39 18.59 -7.48
N GLN A 80 -12.78 18.67 -8.77
CA GLN A 80 -13.84 19.54 -9.25
C GLN A 80 -15.20 19.24 -8.59
N LEU A 81 -15.50 17.95 -8.41
CA LEU A 81 -16.76 17.49 -7.80
C LEU A 81 -16.72 17.52 -6.26
N GLY A 82 -15.58 17.84 -5.65
CA GLY A 82 -15.40 17.74 -4.19
C GLY A 82 -15.55 16.31 -3.67
N ASP A 83 -15.17 15.30 -4.47
CA ASP A 83 -15.28 13.88 -4.12
C ASP A 83 -13.93 13.30 -3.63
N PRO A 84 -13.69 13.25 -2.31
CA PRO A 84 -12.45 12.71 -1.77
C PRO A 84 -12.29 11.21 -2.06
N GLY A 85 -13.39 10.47 -2.28
CA GLY A 85 -13.35 9.05 -2.62
C GLY A 85 -12.75 8.81 -4.01
N LEU A 86 -13.20 9.57 -5.00
CA LEU A 86 -12.65 9.52 -6.36
C LEU A 86 -11.20 10.03 -6.40
N VAL A 87 -10.90 11.14 -5.71
CA VAL A 87 -9.53 11.66 -5.58
C VAL A 87 -8.57 10.61 -5.00
N LYS A 88 -8.96 9.96 -3.88
CA LYS A 88 -8.17 8.89 -3.25
C LYS A 88 -7.93 7.72 -4.20
N LYS A 89 -8.96 7.31 -4.96
CA LYS A 89 -8.89 6.21 -5.91
C LYS A 89 -7.97 6.55 -7.09
N ALA A 90 -8.12 7.74 -7.66
CA ALA A 90 -7.29 8.25 -8.75
C ALA A 90 -5.82 8.35 -8.34
N GLY A 91 -5.52 8.97 -7.18
CA GLY A 91 -4.16 9.07 -6.67
C GLY A 91 -3.50 7.70 -6.42
N ARG A 92 -4.25 6.73 -5.88
CA ARG A 92 -3.78 5.34 -5.77
C ARG A 92 -3.55 4.67 -7.12
N GLY A 93 -4.34 5.00 -8.13
CA GLY A 93 -4.16 4.56 -9.52
C GLY A 93 -2.87 5.13 -10.11
N LEU A 94 -2.71 6.45 -10.07
CA LEU A 94 -1.51 7.15 -10.53
C LEU A 94 -0.24 6.62 -9.85
N ARG A 95 -0.27 6.39 -8.53
CA ARG A 95 0.86 5.80 -7.81
C ARG A 95 1.34 4.48 -8.42
N ARG A 96 0.42 3.62 -8.87
CA ARG A 96 0.74 2.32 -9.50
C ARG A 96 1.20 2.48 -10.95
N LEU A 97 0.76 3.53 -11.63
CA LEU A 97 1.00 3.80 -13.04
C LEU A 97 2.16 4.79 -13.27
N GLY A 98 2.94 5.12 -12.24
CA GLY A 98 4.05 6.06 -12.36
C GLY A 98 3.59 7.51 -12.63
N GLY A 99 2.47 7.93 -12.05
CA GLY A 99 1.90 9.27 -12.18
C GLY A 99 2.62 10.38 -11.40
N GLY A 100 3.89 10.16 -11.04
CA GLY A 100 4.73 11.15 -10.40
C GLY A 100 4.19 11.72 -9.09
N ASN A 101 4.60 12.94 -8.79
CA ASN A 101 4.24 13.67 -7.58
C ASN A 101 2.72 13.94 -7.50
N ARG A 102 2.04 14.04 -8.65
CA ARG A 102 0.58 14.24 -8.68
C ARG A 102 -0.19 13.13 -7.96
N ALA A 103 0.34 11.91 -7.95
CA ALA A 103 -0.24 10.82 -7.15
C ALA A 103 -0.28 11.16 -5.66
N TRP A 104 0.80 11.76 -5.12
CA TRP A 104 0.90 12.13 -3.71
C TRP A 104 0.03 13.32 -3.37
N GLN A 105 -0.03 14.32 -4.25
CA GLN A 105 -0.90 15.48 -4.08
C GLN A 105 -2.38 15.07 -3.95
N LEU A 106 -2.88 14.19 -4.83
CA LEU A 106 -4.25 13.68 -4.75
C LEU A 106 -4.48 12.85 -3.47
N ILE A 107 -3.56 11.95 -3.12
CA ILE A 107 -3.76 11.13 -1.91
C ILE A 107 -3.73 12.01 -0.65
N ALA A 108 -2.84 13.02 -0.58
CA ALA A 108 -2.78 13.96 0.52
C ALA A 108 -4.06 14.80 0.63
N SER A 109 -4.56 15.36 -0.48
CA SER A 109 -5.80 16.15 -0.46
C SER A 109 -7.01 15.32 -0.04
N SER A 110 -7.08 14.04 -0.44
CA SER A 110 -8.15 13.13 -0.02
C SER A 110 -8.20 12.80 1.47
N LYS A 111 -7.18 13.21 2.24
CA LYS A 111 -7.03 12.93 3.68
C LYS A 111 -7.18 14.17 4.56
N GLN A 112 -7.36 15.36 3.97
CA GLN A 112 -7.47 16.58 4.74
C GLN A 112 -8.68 16.53 5.68
N VAL A 113 -8.48 16.99 6.91
CA VAL A 113 -9.54 17.07 7.93
C VAL A 113 -9.98 18.53 8.05
N PRO A 114 -11.26 18.85 7.80
CA PRO A 114 -11.76 20.22 7.94
C PRO A 114 -11.49 20.81 9.34
N GLY A 115 -11.03 22.05 9.37
CA GLY A 115 -10.70 22.76 10.62
C GLY A 115 -9.36 22.36 11.26
N ARG A 116 -8.61 21.44 10.66
CA ARG A 116 -7.28 21.04 11.13
C ARG A 116 -6.19 21.66 10.26
N PRO A 117 -5.18 22.32 10.85
CA PRO A 117 -4.10 22.94 10.07
C PRO A 117 -3.19 21.88 9.46
N GLU A 118 -3.25 21.74 8.14
CA GLU A 118 -2.38 20.85 7.38
C GLU A 118 -1.08 21.56 7.01
N TRP A 119 0.05 20.85 7.10
CA TRP A 119 1.31 21.35 6.63
C TRP A 119 1.31 21.47 5.10
N ASP A 120 1.70 22.64 4.62
CA ASP A 120 1.67 23.06 3.23
C ASP A 120 3.07 23.15 2.60
N GLY A 121 4.11 22.73 3.33
CA GLY A 121 5.51 22.84 2.91
C GLY A 121 6.20 24.10 3.43
N SER A 122 5.51 24.96 4.18
CA SER A 122 6.10 26.12 4.87
C SER A 122 7.17 25.70 5.88
N ASP A 123 8.00 26.66 6.28
CA ASP A 123 9.01 26.44 7.31
C ASP A 123 8.40 25.87 8.61
N LEU A 124 9.15 24.95 9.22
CA LEU A 124 8.79 24.24 10.45
C LEU A 124 9.58 24.75 11.66
N ALA A 125 10.49 25.71 11.48
CA ALA A 125 11.23 26.31 12.60
C ALA A 125 10.28 26.83 13.70
N GLY A 126 10.46 26.33 14.93
CA GLY A 126 9.61 26.68 16.07
C GLY A 126 8.18 26.11 16.02
N ARG A 127 7.92 25.13 15.14
CA ARG A 127 6.60 24.50 15.00
C ARG A 127 6.65 23.03 15.38
N ARG A 128 5.55 22.56 15.94
CA ARG A 128 5.29 21.17 16.30
C ARG A 128 4.50 20.49 15.18
N LEU A 129 5.13 19.53 14.50
CA LEU A 129 4.51 18.75 13.44
C LEU A 129 4.05 17.40 14.00
N ALA A 130 2.81 17.00 13.69
CA ALA A 130 2.33 15.65 13.91
C ALA A 130 2.08 14.92 12.58
N VAL A 131 2.83 13.84 12.36
CA VAL A 131 2.72 12.97 11.19
C VAL A 131 1.78 11.82 11.51
N GLU A 132 0.66 11.80 10.81
CA GLU A 132 -0.38 10.81 11.01
C GLU A 132 0.00 9.43 10.51
N ARG A 133 -0.59 8.44 11.16
CA ARG A 133 -0.52 7.06 10.71
C ARG A 133 -1.02 6.94 9.28
N ARG A 134 -0.32 6.13 8.48
CA ARG A 134 -0.87 5.63 7.22
C ARG A 134 -1.70 4.36 7.46
N GLU A 135 -2.96 4.36 7.02
CA GLU A 135 -3.73 3.11 6.87
C GLU A 135 -3.05 2.21 5.83
N GLY A 136 -2.69 0.98 6.22
CA GLY A 136 -2.17 -0.02 5.28
C GLY A 136 -1.29 -1.09 5.93
N ASP A 137 -0.57 -1.82 5.07
CA ASP A 137 0.34 -2.89 5.45
C ASP A 137 1.70 -2.35 5.94
N LEU A 138 2.50 -3.18 6.58
CA LEU A 138 3.79 -2.77 7.15
C LEU A 138 4.76 -2.13 6.13
N ALA A 139 4.69 -2.56 4.86
CA ALA A 139 5.53 -2.06 3.76
C ALA A 139 5.42 -0.54 3.57
N ILE A 140 4.26 0.00 3.93
CA ILE A 140 3.95 1.41 3.85
C ILE A 140 4.90 2.28 4.67
N PHE A 141 5.24 1.85 5.88
CA PHE A 141 6.06 2.59 6.80
C PHE A 141 7.50 2.61 6.30
N PHE A 142 7.99 1.47 5.81
CA PHE A 142 9.31 1.38 5.16
C PHE A 142 9.41 2.30 3.93
N GLN A 143 8.35 2.34 3.11
CA GLN A 143 8.34 3.17 1.90
C GLN A 143 8.62 4.65 2.21
N PHE A 144 7.94 5.21 3.23
CA PHE A 144 8.02 6.64 3.52
C PHE A 144 8.96 7.00 4.67
N ALA A 145 9.64 6.02 5.28
CA ALA A 145 10.48 6.26 6.46
C ALA A 145 11.50 7.38 6.26
N SER A 146 12.14 7.42 5.08
CA SER A 146 13.16 8.43 4.77
C SER A 146 12.64 9.86 4.78
N LEU A 147 11.33 10.06 4.60
CA LEU A 147 10.70 11.38 4.58
C LEU A 147 10.62 12.03 5.96
N LEU A 148 10.82 11.26 7.03
CA LEU A 148 10.83 11.83 8.38
C LEU A 148 12.12 12.59 8.69
N GLY A 149 13.24 12.23 8.06
CA GLY A 149 14.53 12.89 8.31
C GLY A 149 14.48 14.41 8.17
N PRO A 150 14.04 14.96 7.02
CA PRO A 150 13.94 16.40 6.81
C PRO A 150 13.04 17.11 7.83
N VAL A 151 11.88 16.55 8.18
CA VAL A 151 10.96 17.20 9.13
C VAL A 151 11.41 17.08 10.58
N VAL A 152 12.10 16.00 10.94
CA VAL A 152 12.74 15.86 12.26
C VAL A 152 13.85 16.88 12.44
N ALA A 153 14.58 17.21 11.37
CA ALA A 153 15.65 18.21 11.42
C ALA A 153 15.13 19.66 11.42
N ALA A 154 13.95 19.91 10.86
CA ALA A 154 13.41 21.26 10.67
C ALA A 154 12.41 21.71 11.76
N ALA A 155 11.61 20.79 12.30
CA ALA A 155 10.59 21.10 13.30
C ALA A 155 11.17 21.25 14.71
N GLU A 156 10.52 22.06 15.57
CA GLU A 156 10.80 22.05 17.02
C GLU A 156 10.56 20.66 17.61
N ARG A 157 9.47 20.02 17.18
CA ARG A 157 9.12 18.66 17.54
C ARG A 157 8.39 18.00 16.39
N CYS A 158 8.84 16.82 16.00
CA CYS A 158 8.13 15.95 15.06
C CYS A 158 7.61 14.73 15.82
N THR A 159 6.28 14.59 15.89
CA THR A 159 5.62 13.40 16.43
C THR A 159 5.13 12.53 15.30
N VAL A 160 5.29 11.20 15.39
CA VAL A 160 4.73 10.27 14.40
C VAL A 160 4.07 9.07 15.07
N LEU A 161 2.96 8.61 14.49
CA LEU A 161 2.34 7.36 14.90
C LEU A 161 2.89 6.19 14.07
N VAL A 162 3.46 5.22 14.77
CA VAL A 162 4.20 4.10 14.17
C VAL A 162 3.62 2.79 14.66
N GLU A 163 3.56 1.81 13.75
CA GLU A 163 3.22 0.44 14.09
C GLU A 163 4.25 -0.13 15.12
N PRO A 164 3.81 -0.79 16.21
CA PRO A 164 4.69 -1.13 17.33
C PRO A 164 5.96 -1.91 17.00
N ARG A 165 5.92 -2.83 16.02
CA ARG A 165 7.08 -3.63 15.59
C ARG A 165 8.12 -2.77 14.89
N LEU A 166 7.73 -1.62 14.34
CA LEU A 166 8.64 -0.71 13.66
C LEU A 166 9.23 0.36 14.57
N ALA A 167 8.61 0.66 15.71
CA ALA A 167 9.08 1.71 16.60
C ALA A 167 10.58 1.61 16.95
N PRO A 168 11.16 0.43 17.27
CA PRO A 168 12.60 0.31 17.52
C PRO A 168 13.49 0.74 16.33
N LEU A 169 13.04 0.48 15.10
CA LEU A 169 13.76 0.88 13.88
C LEU A 169 13.78 2.40 13.73
N TYR A 170 12.62 3.04 13.90
CA TYR A 170 12.52 4.49 13.83
C TYR A 170 13.32 5.18 14.94
N ARG A 171 13.29 4.68 16.19
CA ARG A 171 14.08 5.25 17.31
C ARG A 171 15.59 5.24 17.03
N ARG A 172 16.11 4.15 16.47
CA ARG A 172 17.53 4.06 16.11
C ARG A 172 17.89 5.02 14.98
N THR A 173 17.03 5.12 13.97
CA THR A 173 17.27 5.94 12.77
C THR A 173 17.13 7.43 13.05
N TYR A 174 16.12 7.81 13.84
CA TYR A 174 15.76 9.20 14.15
C TYR A 174 15.60 9.38 15.66
N PRO A 175 16.70 9.55 16.42
CA PRO A 175 16.62 9.65 17.88
C PRO A 175 15.80 10.85 18.41
N ALA A 176 15.70 11.93 17.63
CA ALA A 176 14.93 13.13 17.96
C ALA A 176 13.44 13.03 17.60
N LEU A 177 13.01 11.94 16.95
CA LEU A 177 11.62 11.72 16.58
C LEU A 177 10.80 11.29 17.79
N ASP A 178 9.72 12.02 18.10
CA ASP A 178 8.75 11.59 19.10
C ASP A 178 7.85 10.51 18.51
N ILE A 179 7.95 9.29 19.05
CA ILE A 179 7.24 8.13 18.53
C ILE A 179 6.10 7.76 19.46
N ARG A 180 4.90 7.76 18.91
CA ARG A 180 3.69 7.22 19.54
C ARG A 180 3.33 5.89 18.91
N LEU A 181 3.02 4.90 19.74
CA LEU A 181 2.65 3.58 19.22
C LEU A 181 1.18 3.58 18.82
N GLU A 182 0.88 2.82 17.77
CA GLU A 182 -0.50 2.53 17.41
C GLU A 182 -1.24 1.88 18.60
N GLY A 183 -2.42 2.41 18.94
CA GLY A 183 -3.24 1.93 20.05
C GLY A 183 -3.11 2.74 21.34
N GLU A 184 -2.14 3.66 21.43
CA GLU A 184 -1.94 4.53 22.60
C GLU A 184 -2.80 5.82 22.58
N GLY A 185 -3.63 6.03 21.54
CA GLY A 185 -4.50 7.19 21.37
C GLY A 185 -4.53 7.74 19.94
N GLU A 186 -5.34 8.76 19.68
CA GLU A 186 -5.41 9.44 18.37
C GLU A 186 -4.37 10.56 18.25
N VAL A 187 -3.85 10.78 17.03
CA VAL A 187 -2.94 11.91 16.72
C VAL A 187 -3.60 13.25 17.02
N ALA A 188 -4.92 13.32 16.89
CA ALA A 188 -5.70 14.53 17.17
C ALA A 188 -5.60 14.98 18.64
N ALA A 189 -5.21 14.09 19.56
CA ALA A 189 -4.92 14.43 20.96
C ALA A 189 -3.46 14.89 21.18
N THR A 190 -2.65 14.97 20.11
CA THR A 190 -1.26 15.44 20.17
C THR A 190 -1.25 16.96 20.09
N ASP A 191 -0.51 17.58 21.01
CA ASP A 191 -0.21 19.01 21.01
C ASP A 191 0.71 19.35 19.80
N ALA A 192 0.10 19.78 18.69
CA ALA A 192 0.76 20.07 17.42
C ALA A 192 0.17 21.29 16.72
N ASP A 193 1.02 22.10 16.09
CA ASP A 193 0.63 23.30 15.35
C ASP A 193 0.16 22.98 13.93
N VAL A 194 0.72 21.92 13.35
CA VAL A 194 0.40 21.42 12.01
C VAL A 194 0.42 19.91 11.94
N PHE A 195 -0.36 19.39 11.01
CA PHE A 195 -0.52 17.98 10.75
C PHE A 195 -0.10 17.62 9.33
N ALA A 196 0.37 16.40 9.15
CA ALA A 196 0.70 15.86 7.84
C ALA A 196 0.40 14.38 7.81
N CYS A 197 0.00 13.85 6.67
CA CYS A 197 0.15 12.42 6.41
C CYS A 197 1.48 12.15 5.69
N PHE A 198 1.92 10.89 5.61
CA PHE A 198 3.12 10.55 4.83
C PHE A 198 3.05 11.00 3.36
N GLU A 199 1.85 11.04 2.75
CA GLU A 199 1.69 11.59 1.40
C GLU A 199 1.79 13.11 1.35
N THR A 200 1.47 13.83 2.43
CA THR A 200 1.79 15.25 2.58
C THR A 200 3.30 15.44 2.56
N LEU A 201 4.07 14.60 3.25
CA LEU A 201 5.53 14.65 3.19
C LEU A 201 6.05 14.32 1.78
N ALA A 202 5.51 13.25 1.17
CA ALA A 202 5.92 12.78 -0.15
C ALA A 202 5.69 13.84 -1.22
N LYS A 203 4.59 14.60 -1.12
CA LYS A 203 4.29 15.65 -2.10
C LYS A 203 5.33 16.77 -2.11
N HIS A 204 6.01 17.00 -0.99
CA HIS A 204 7.04 18.04 -0.85
C HIS A 204 8.47 17.51 -1.06
N PHE A 205 8.77 16.30 -0.59
CA PHE A 205 10.14 15.75 -0.59
C PHE A 205 10.44 14.76 -1.72
N TRP A 206 9.41 14.31 -2.46
CA TRP A 206 9.58 13.53 -3.69
C TRP A 206 8.97 14.26 -4.90
N PRO A 207 9.50 15.46 -5.25
CA PRO A 207 9.17 16.07 -6.53
C PRO A 207 9.58 15.17 -7.70
N ASP A 208 8.96 15.41 -8.86
CA ASP A 208 9.26 14.62 -10.07
C ASP A 208 10.72 14.76 -10.47
N GLU A 209 11.29 15.96 -10.34
CA GLU A 209 12.71 16.26 -10.53
C GLU A 209 13.58 15.48 -9.52
N PRO A 210 14.34 14.45 -9.95
CA PRO A 210 15.06 13.56 -9.04
C PRO A 210 16.13 14.28 -8.22
N THR A 211 16.76 15.31 -8.79
CA THR A 211 17.82 16.10 -8.12
C THR A 211 17.30 16.93 -6.95
N ALA A 212 15.99 17.24 -6.94
CA ALA A 212 15.33 17.99 -5.89
C ALA A 212 14.76 17.10 -4.76
N ARG A 213 14.92 15.77 -4.86
CA ARG A 213 14.38 14.84 -3.85
C ARG A 213 15.25 14.81 -2.60
N ALA A 214 14.61 14.66 -1.44
CA ALA A 214 15.32 14.37 -0.21
C ALA A 214 16.11 13.04 -0.34
N PRO A 215 17.34 12.97 0.22
CA PRO A 215 18.12 11.74 0.16
C PRO A 215 17.40 10.60 0.87
N PHE A 216 17.49 9.40 0.29
CA PHE A 216 16.91 8.21 0.91
C PHE A 216 17.79 7.75 2.08
N ILE A 217 17.22 7.79 3.28
CA ILE A 217 17.83 7.25 4.50
C ILE A 217 17.06 5.97 4.88
N PRO A 218 17.69 4.77 4.81
CA PRO A 218 17.05 3.54 5.25
C PRO A 218 16.91 3.52 6.77
N LEU A 219 15.88 2.83 7.27
CA LEU A 219 15.77 2.54 8.70
C LEU A 219 16.94 1.68 9.18
N GLU A 220 17.57 2.05 10.29
CA GLU A 220 18.70 1.34 10.87
C GLU A 220 18.24 0.07 11.63
N PRO A 221 18.62 -1.13 11.14
CA PRO A 221 18.31 -2.37 11.83
C PRO A 221 19.19 -2.54 13.08
N ASP A 222 18.77 -3.41 13.99
CA ASP A 222 19.66 -3.88 15.05
C ASP A 222 20.76 -4.75 14.45
N ARG A 223 22.01 -4.25 14.50
CA ARG A 223 23.16 -4.93 13.89
C ARG A 223 23.45 -6.29 14.51
N ARG A 224 23.18 -6.48 15.81
CA ARG A 224 23.37 -7.75 16.50
C ARG A 224 22.35 -8.76 16.02
N LEU A 225 21.07 -8.39 15.95
CA LEU A 225 20.02 -9.26 15.41
C LEU A 225 20.25 -9.60 13.94
N VAL A 226 20.72 -8.64 13.13
CA VAL A 226 21.10 -8.89 11.73
C VAL A 226 22.24 -9.91 11.65
N ALA A 227 23.28 -9.78 12.47
CA ALA A 227 24.40 -10.72 12.50
C ALA A 227 23.95 -12.12 12.94
N GLU A 228 23.09 -12.20 13.96
CA GLU A 228 22.51 -13.45 14.47
C GLU A 228 21.68 -14.17 13.40
N LEU A 229 20.78 -13.45 12.72
CA LEU A 229 19.97 -13.99 11.63
C LEU A 229 20.84 -14.43 10.45
N ARG A 230 21.82 -13.60 10.03
CA ARG A 230 22.76 -13.96 8.97
C ARG A 230 23.53 -15.23 9.30
N SER A 231 24.09 -15.32 10.50
CA SER A 231 24.78 -16.51 11.00
C SER A 231 23.86 -17.73 10.96
N THR A 232 22.63 -17.60 11.48
CA THR A 232 21.65 -18.69 11.53
C THR A 232 21.32 -19.27 10.15
N TYR A 233 21.16 -18.43 9.13
CA TYR A 233 20.80 -18.90 7.80
C TYR A 233 22.00 -19.31 6.94
N LEU A 234 23.12 -18.59 7.04
CA LEU A 234 24.32 -18.85 6.22
C LEU A 234 25.13 -20.04 6.73
N ASN A 235 25.13 -20.34 8.03
CA ASN A 235 25.85 -21.50 8.58
C ASN A 235 25.22 -22.85 8.19
N ARG A 236 24.00 -22.85 7.63
CA ARG A 236 23.30 -24.06 7.19
C ARG A 236 23.75 -24.58 5.81
N GLY A 237 24.77 -23.98 5.20
CA GLY A 237 25.39 -24.46 3.95
C GLY A 237 25.63 -23.37 2.91
N SER A 238 26.35 -23.71 1.85
CA SER A 238 26.59 -22.81 0.72
C SER A 238 25.34 -22.65 -0.17
N GLY A 239 25.38 -21.67 -1.07
CA GLY A 239 24.30 -21.37 -2.02
C GLY A 239 23.33 -20.29 -1.56
N PRO A 240 22.50 -19.77 -2.47
CA PRO A 240 21.58 -18.69 -2.16
C PRO A 240 20.45 -19.17 -1.24
N LEU A 241 19.96 -18.25 -0.42
CA LEU A 241 18.78 -18.44 0.42
C LEU A 241 17.55 -17.97 -0.37
N ILE A 242 16.54 -18.83 -0.46
CA ILE A 242 15.32 -18.56 -1.23
C ILE A 242 14.13 -18.56 -0.28
N GLY A 243 13.54 -17.39 -0.06
CA GLY A 243 12.30 -17.23 0.69
C GLY A 243 11.10 -17.04 -0.25
N PHE A 244 9.95 -17.59 0.12
CA PHE A 244 8.69 -17.36 -0.59
C PHE A 244 7.67 -16.67 0.31
N ALA A 245 7.13 -15.55 -0.16
CA ALA A 245 5.94 -14.94 0.42
C ALA A 245 4.68 -15.63 -0.16
N TRP A 246 4.19 -16.66 0.52
CA TRP A 246 3.07 -17.50 0.06
C TRP A 246 1.70 -17.10 0.65
N GLY A 247 1.70 -16.25 1.68
CA GLY A 247 0.49 -15.78 2.34
C GLY A 247 0.00 -14.43 1.83
N SER A 248 -1.30 -14.31 1.57
CA SER A 248 -1.96 -13.04 1.30
C SER A 248 -3.31 -13.00 2.01
N LEU A 249 -3.54 -11.96 2.82
CA LEU A 249 -4.85 -11.69 3.40
C LEU A 249 -5.89 -11.28 2.33
N ASN A 250 -5.42 -10.88 1.14
CA ASN A 250 -6.30 -10.60 0.02
C ASN A 250 -6.81 -11.91 -0.63
N LYS A 251 -8.05 -12.28 -0.27
CA LYS A 251 -8.78 -13.44 -0.80
C LYS A 251 -9.18 -13.32 -2.27
N SER A 252 -9.05 -12.14 -2.89
CA SER A 252 -9.37 -11.94 -4.30
C SER A 252 -8.22 -12.27 -5.26
N LYS A 253 -7.04 -12.59 -4.73
CA LYS A 253 -5.90 -13.02 -5.56
C LYS A 253 -6.12 -14.46 -6.02
N ASP A 254 -6.01 -14.69 -7.31
CA ASP A 254 -5.81 -16.03 -7.86
C ASP A 254 -4.36 -16.42 -7.59
N LEU A 255 -4.13 -17.24 -6.58
CA LEU A 255 -2.79 -17.72 -6.23
C LEU A 255 -2.58 -19.08 -6.91
N PRO A 256 -1.48 -19.27 -7.67
CA PRO A 256 -1.14 -20.56 -8.24
C PRO A 256 -1.08 -21.65 -7.16
N ALA A 257 -1.50 -22.87 -7.52
CA ALA A 257 -1.37 -24.03 -6.65
C ALA A 257 0.12 -24.37 -6.45
N LEU A 258 0.48 -25.03 -5.35
CA LEU A 258 1.88 -25.40 -5.09
C LEU A 258 2.46 -26.27 -6.23
N ASP A 259 1.64 -27.12 -6.85
CA ASP A 259 2.03 -27.94 -8.00
C ASP A 259 2.42 -27.12 -9.23
N ASP A 260 1.83 -25.93 -9.43
CA ASP A 260 2.20 -25.03 -10.54
C ASP A 260 3.65 -24.55 -10.41
N TRP A 261 4.19 -24.54 -9.19
CA TRP A 261 5.56 -24.14 -8.90
C TRP A 261 6.56 -25.29 -8.98
N ARG A 262 6.12 -26.55 -9.17
CA ARG A 262 6.98 -27.74 -9.09
C ARG A 262 8.22 -27.63 -9.97
N ALA A 263 8.05 -27.22 -11.22
CA ALA A 263 9.15 -27.06 -12.16
C ALA A 263 10.13 -25.97 -11.73
N LEU A 264 9.65 -24.86 -11.16
CA LEU A 264 10.52 -23.82 -10.63
C LEU A 264 11.28 -24.33 -9.38
N LEU A 265 10.54 -24.82 -8.38
CA LEU A 265 11.10 -25.26 -7.10
C LEU A 265 12.10 -26.41 -7.26
N GLY A 266 11.87 -27.32 -8.22
CA GLY A 266 12.78 -28.42 -8.51
C GLY A 266 14.09 -27.99 -9.19
N ASN A 267 14.13 -26.80 -9.81
CA ASN A 267 15.28 -26.32 -10.58
C ASN A 267 16.02 -25.14 -9.94
N LEU A 268 15.48 -24.55 -8.87
CA LEU A 268 16.12 -23.41 -8.22
C LEU A 268 17.37 -23.85 -7.45
N PRO A 269 18.55 -23.27 -7.72
CA PRO A 269 19.75 -23.57 -6.96
C PRO A 269 19.63 -22.89 -5.60
N GLY A 270 19.81 -23.62 -4.50
CA GLY A 270 19.90 -23.04 -3.16
C GLY A 270 19.01 -23.71 -2.12
N ARG A 271 18.79 -23.00 -1.02
CA ARG A 271 18.09 -23.51 0.16
C ARG A 271 16.83 -22.69 0.42
N PHE A 272 15.71 -23.38 0.53
CA PHE A 272 14.45 -22.74 0.88
C PHE A 272 14.41 -22.40 2.37
N ILE A 273 14.00 -21.17 2.68
CA ILE A 273 13.81 -20.70 4.05
C ILE A 273 12.41 -20.13 4.23
N SER A 274 11.84 -20.33 5.41
CA SER A 274 10.67 -19.59 5.86
C SER A 274 11.13 -18.50 6.82
N MET A 275 10.66 -17.27 6.58
CA MET A 275 10.85 -16.11 7.46
C MET A 275 9.51 -15.66 8.01
#